data_AF-X1E1I2-F1
#
_entry.id   AF-X1E1I2-F1
#
_cell.length_a   1.000
_cell.length_b   1.000
_cell.length_c   1.000
_cell.angle_alpha   90.00
_cell.angle_beta   90.00
_cell.angle_gamma   90.00
#
_symmetry.space_group_name_H-M   'P 1'
#
loop_
_entity.id
_entity.type
_entity.pdbx_description
1 polymer ?
#
loop_
_entity_poly.entity_id
_entity_poly.type
_entity_poly.pdbx_seq_one_letter_code
_entity_poly.pdbx_strand_id
1 'polypeptide(L)'
;MKMSKDKGVFIDFKDNKVKNKWFNLIIKEVENHSKDSNFLLNILKYFERLHWIDIESEEELSFVIRLSKLKNNDDREFLLNFLSQHSTISNIDEKFYIE
;
A
#
# COMPACT_ATOMS: atom_id res chain seq x y z
N MET A 1 -24.78 18.30 -8.98
CA MET A 1 -24.41 17.99 -7.59
C MET A 1 -23.05 17.32 -7.61
N LYS A 2 -21.97 18.04 -7.25
CA LYS A 2 -20.64 17.44 -7.14
C LYS A 2 -20.61 16.67 -5.82
N MET A 3 -20.68 15.33 -5.89
CA MET A 3 -20.40 14.50 -4.73
C MET A 3 -18.99 14.86 -4.25
N SER A 4 -18.92 15.38 -3.02
CA SER A 4 -17.67 15.61 -2.33
C SER A 4 -16.92 14.27 -2.32
N LYS A 5 -15.79 14.19 -3.03
CA LYS A 5 -14.85 13.07 -2.88
C LYS A 5 -14.54 12.99 -1.39
N ASP A 6 -15.01 11.94 -0.72
CA ASP A 6 -14.84 11.75 0.71
C ASP A 6 -13.37 11.93 1.06
N LYS A 7 -13.08 13.01 1.78
CA LYS A 7 -11.74 13.29 2.26
C LYS A 7 -11.47 12.34 3.43
N GLY A 8 -10.75 11.27 3.12
CA GLY A 8 -9.59 10.88 3.89
C GLY A 8 -9.88 10.24 5.24
N VAL A 9 -10.57 9.11 5.23
CA VAL A 9 -10.47 8.14 6.33
C VAL A 9 -9.56 7.01 5.86
N PHE A 10 -8.54 6.72 6.65
CA PHE A 10 -7.64 5.59 6.47
C PHE A 10 -7.41 4.94 7.83
N ILE A 11 -6.97 3.68 7.79
CA ILE A 11 -6.64 2.95 9.02
C ILE A 11 -5.22 3.34 9.41
N ASP A 12 -5.07 3.97 10.58
CA ASP A 12 -3.78 4.29 11.17
C ASP A 12 -3.45 3.37 12.34
N PHE A 13 -2.17 3.23 12.65
CA PHE A 13 -1.66 2.40 13.74
C PHE A 13 -1.24 3.28 14.92
N LYS A 14 -1.65 2.86 16.12
CA LYS A 14 -1.33 3.59 17.36
C LYS A 14 0.19 3.78 17.58
N ASP A 15 1.00 2.81 17.16
CA ASP A 15 2.44 2.85 17.25
C ASP A 15 3.13 1.93 16.22
N ASN A 16 4.41 2.20 15.98
CA ASN A 16 5.22 1.44 15.02
C ASN A 16 5.41 -0.04 15.39
N LYS A 17 5.33 -0.43 16.68
CA LYS A 17 5.46 -1.85 17.06
C LYS A 17 4.21 -2.63 16.63
N VAL A 18 3.03 -2.05 16.83
CA VAL A 18 1.77 -2.63 16.37
C VAL A 18 1.74 -2.68 14.85
N LYS A 19 2.15 -1.60 14.18
CA LYS A 19 2.30 -1.55 12.71
C LYS A 19 3.15 -2.69 12.20
N ASN A 20 4.40 -2.80 12.65
CA ASN A 20 5.34 -3.84 12.22
C ASN A 20 4.82 -5.25 12.53
N LYS A 21 4.17 -5.45 13.68
CA LYS A 21 3.59 -6.75 14.03
C LYS A 21 2.49 -7.15 13.07
N TRP A 22 1.59 -6.23 12.72
CA TRP A 22 0.54 -6.47 11.73
C TRP A 22 1.14 -6.79 10.37
N PHE A 23 2.06 -5.96 9.86
CA PHE A 23 2.71 -6.19 8.57
C PHE A 23 3.44 -7.54 8.49
N ASN A 24 4.13 -7.95 9.55
CA ASN A 24 4.78 -9.27 9.59
C ASN A 24 3.78 -10.44 9.56
N LEU A 25 2.60 -10.28 10.14
CA LEU A 25 1.54 -11.30 10.07
C LEU A 25 1.00 -11.41 8.64
N ILE A 26 0.79 -10.26 7.99
CA ILE A 26 0.29 -10.21 6.62
C ILE A 26 1.30 -10.82 5.66
N ILE A 27 2.60 -10.49 5.76
CA ILE A 27 3.63 -11.12 4.93
C ILE A 27 3.54 -12.64 5.06
N LYS A 28 3.55 -13.17 6.29
CA LYS A 28 3.49 -14.61 6.52
C LYS A 28 2.23 -15.24 5.95
N GLU A 29 1.09 -14.55 6.06
CA GLU A 29 -0.16 -15.04 5.51
C GLU A 29 -0.14 -15.06 3.98
N VAL A 30 0.34 -13.98 3.35
CA VAL A 30 0.47 -13.91 1.89
C VAL A 30 1.48 -14.94 1.39
N GLU A 31 2.66 -15.04 1.99
CA GLU A 31 3.69 -16.06 1.66
C GLU A 31 3.16 -17.49 1.77
N ASN A 32 2.37 -17.80 2.81
CA ASN A 32 1.84 -19.15 3.01
C ASN A 32 0.68 -19.51 2.06
N HIS A 33 -0.04 -18.51 1.54
CA HIS A 33 -1.28 -18.73 0.78
C HIS A 33 -1.19 -18.35 -0.70
N SER A 34 -0.22 -17.54 -1.13
CA SER A 34 -0.04 -17.19 -2.53
C SER A 34 0.97 -18.12 -3.20
N LYS A 35 0.57 -18.77 -4.30
CA LYS A 35 1.55 -19.15 -5.32
C LYS A 35 2.17 -17.85 -5.84
N ASP A 36 3.51 -17.80 -5.93
CA ASP A 36 4.33 -16.58 -6.10
C ASP A 36 3.78 -15.50 -7.05
N SER A 37 3.03 -15.89 -8.09
CA SER A 37 2.48 -14.96 -9.09
C SER A 37 1.51 -13.90 -8.56
N ASN A 38 0.93 -14.06 -7.35
CA ASN A 38 -0.05 -13.12 -6.80
C ASN A 38 0.39 -12.40 -5.51
N PHE A 39 1.64 -12.57 -5.08
CA PHE A 39 2.14 -12.03 -3.82
C PHE A 39 2.00 -10.50 -3.74
N LEU A 40 2.55 -9.79 -4.73
CA LEU A 40 2.56 -8.32 -4.76
C LEU A 40 1.16 -7.73 -4.88
N LEU A 41 0.31 -8.32 -5.71
CA LEU A 41 -1.09 -7.91 -5.85
C LEU A 41 -1.86 -8.05 -4.53
N ASN A 42 -1.64 -9.15 -3.79
CA ASN A 42 -2.27 -9.34 -2.49
C ASN A 42 -1.80 -8.31 -1.45
N ILE A 43 -0.52 -7.92 -1.49
CA ILE A 43 0.02 -6.84 -0.66
C ILE A 43 -0.62 -5.50 -1.03
N LEU A 44 -0.71 -5.17 -2.32
CA LEU A 44 -1.37 -3.94 -2.78
C LEU A 44 -2.83 -3.89 -2.32
N LYS A 45 -3.57 -4.99 -2.49
CA LYS A 45 -4.96 -5.11 -2.02
C LYS A 45 -5.08 -4.92 -0.52
N TYR A 46 -4.07 -5.32 0.25
CA TYR A 46 -4.05 -5.07 1.68
C TYR A 46 -3.91 -3.56 1.99
N PHE A 47 -2.96 -2.87 1.34
CA PHE A 47 -2.80 -1.43 1.51
C PHE A 47 -4.02 -0.63 1.01
N GLU A 48 -4.69 -1.10 -0.03
CA GLU A 48 -5.95 -0.53 -0.52
C GLU A 48 -7.07 -0.67 0.52
N ARG A 49 -7.17 -1.83 1.20
CA ARG A 49 -8.12 -2.02 2.31
C ARG A 49 -7.85 -1.12 3.52
N LEU A 50 -6.59 -0.73 3.74
CA LEU A 50 -6.24 0.30 4.73
C LEU A 50 -6.59 1.72 4.26
N HIS A 51 -6.99 1.89 3.00
CA HIS A 51 -7.13 3.17 2.30
C HIS A 51 -5.82 3.98 2.26
N TRP A 52 -4.69 3.29 2.22
CA TRP A 52 -3.38 3.94 2.06
C TRP A 52 -3.08 4.24 0.59
N ILE A 53 -3.57 3.37 -0.30
CA ILE A 53 -3.45 3.49 -1.75
C ILE A 53 -4.81 3.27 -2.41
N ASP A 54 -4.92 3.68 -3.67
CA ASP A 54 -5.93 3.17 -4.61
C ASP A 54 -5.18 2.43 -5.73
N ILE A 55 -5.60 1.20 -6.05
CA ILE A 55 -5.02 0.44 -7.17
C ILE A 55 -5.64 0.94 -8.46
N GLU A 56 -4.81 1.42 -9.38
CA GLU A 56 -5.25 1.92 -10.69
C GLU A 56 -5.33 0.77 -11.72
N SER A 57 -4.43 -0.22 -11.64
CA SER A 57 -4.46 -1.42 -12.48
C SER A 57 -3.85 -2.61 -11.75
N GLU A 58 -4.60 -3.70 -11.64
CA GLU A 58 -4.10 -4.97 -11.09
C GLU A 58 -3.16 -5.67 -12.08
N GLU A 59 -3.38 -5.52 -13.40
CA GLU A 59 -2.56 -6.14 -14.44
C GLU A 59 -1.17 -5.50 -14.52
N GLU A 60 -1.10 -4.17 -14.39
CA GLU A 60 0.15 -3.40 -14.41
C GLU A 60 0.75 -3.19 -13.02
N LEU A 61 0.12 -3.73 -11.96
CA LEU A 61 0.47 -3.51 -10.55
C LEU A 61 0.73 -2.03 -10.23
N SER A 62 -0.17 -1.16 -10.70
CA SER A 62 -0.03 0.29 -10.58
C SER A 62 -1.00 0.88 -9.58
N PHE A 63 -0.54 1.89 -8.82
CA PHE A 63 -1.31 2.47 -7.73
C PHE A 63 -0.97 3.95 -7.46
N VAL A 64 -1.85 4.63 -6.75
CA VAL A 64 -1.64 6.00 -6.24
C VAL A 64 -1.74 6.00 -4.72
N ILE A 65 -0.90 6.80 -4.05
CA ILE A 65 -0.90 6.88 -2.59
C ILE A 65 -1.86 7.96 -2.11
N ARG A 66 -2.87 7.57 -1.35
CA ARG A 66 -3.91 8.45 -0.78
C ARG A 66 -3.44 9.25 0.42
N LEU A 67 -2.47 8.73 1.16
CA LEU A 67 -1.92 9.36 2.36
C LEU A 67 -1.33 10.74 2.02
N SER A 68 -1.58 11.74 2.85
CA SER A 68 -1.06 13.09 2.59
C SER A 68 0.45 13.15 2.75
N LYS A 69 1.17 13.67 1.74
CA LYS A 69 2.62 13.95 1.83
C LYS A 69 2.98 14.84 3.02
N LEU A 70 2.10 15.76 3.40
CA LEU A 70 2.37 16.72 4.49
C LEU A 70 2.05 16.18 5.89
N LYS A 71 1.11 15.22 6.01
CA LYS A 71 0.61 14.76 7.31
C LYS A 71 1.02 13.33 7.66
N ASN A 72 1.30 12.51 6.65
CA ASN A 72 1.47 11.07 6.79
C ASN A 72 2.75 10.61 6.09
N ASN A 73 3.79 11.44 6.09
CA ASN A 73 5.02 11.14 5.37
C ASN A 73 5.67 9.84 5.86
N ASP A 74 5.66 9.60 7.18
CA ASP A 74 6.24 8.39 7.79
C ASP A 74 5.55 7.11 7.30
N ASP A 75 4.23 7.13 7.12
CA ASP A 75 3.47 5.98 6.63
C ASP A 75 3.62 5.80 5.11
N ARG A 76 3.76 6.90 4.38
CA ARG A 76 4.12 6.86 2.94
C ARG A 76 5.49 6.24 2.75
N GLU A 77 6.46 6.68 3.53
CA GLU A 77 7.83 6.18 3.50
C GLU A 77 7.87 4.71 3.93
N PHE A 78 7.12 4.34 4.98
CA PHE A 78 6.97 2.95 5.38
C PHE A 78 6.42 2.08 4.24
N LEU A 79 5.34 2.52 3.58
CA LEU A 79 4.74 1.78 2.46
C LEU A 79 5.73 1.57 1.31
N LEU A 80 6.43 2.63 0.91
CA LEU A 80 7.39 2.56 -0.20
C LEU A 80 8.61 1.71 0.17
N ASN A 81 9.15 1.87 1.38
CA ASN A 81 10.26 1.05 1.86
C ASN A 81 9.86 -0.42 1.91
N PHE A 82 8.68 -0.72 2.45
CA PHE A 82 8.14 -2.07 2.50
C PHE A 82 8.02 -2.71 1.11
N LEU A 83 7.38 -2.01 0.16
CA LEU A 83 7.23 -2.51 -1.21
C LEU A 83 8.59 -2.71 -1.90
N SER A 84 9.55 -1.81 -1.65
CA SER A 84 10.88 -1.86 -2.27
C SER A 84 11.74 -3.04 -1.80
N GLN A 85 11.40 -3.63 -0.64
CA GLN A 85 12.03 -4.86 -0.14
C GLN A 85 11.60 -6.10 -0.93
N HIS A 86 10.50 -6.02 -1.68
CA HIS A 86 9.89 -7.15 -2.36
C HIS A 86 9.84 -7.00 -3.89
N SER A 87 10.03 -5.80 -4.44
CA SER A 87 10.01 -5.53 -5.89
C SER A 87 10.61 -4.16 -6.23
N THR A 88 10.90 -3.92 -7.50
CA THR A 88 11.33 -2.61 -7.98
C THR A 88 10.13 -1.67 -8.09
N ILE A 89 10.26 -0.46 -7.53
CA ILE A 89 9.22 0.56 -7.62
C ILE A 89 9.69 1.68 -8.55
N SER A 90 8.86 2.02 -9.54
CA SER A 90 9.02 3.22 -10.34
C SER A 90 7.91 4.24 -10.04
N ASN A 91 8.19 5.53 -10.25
CA ASN A 91 7.22 6.61 -10.08
C ASN A 91 7.18 7.48 -11.33
N ILE A 92 5.98 7.70 -11.87
CA ILE A 92 5.72 8.58 -13.01
C ILE A 92 4.47 9.40 -12.68
N ASP A 93 4.58 10.72 -12.62
CA ASP A 93 3.47 11.66 -12.38
C ASP A 93 2.58 11.29 -11.19
N GLU A 94 3.20 11.01 -10.03
CA GLU A 94 2.54 10.60 -8.78
C GLU A 94 1.87 9.21 -8.80
N LYS A 95 1.96 8.48 -9.92
CA LYS A 95 1.56 7.08 -10.04
C LYS A 95 2.77 6.17 -9.84
N PHE A 96 2.58 5.10 -9.09
CA PHE A 96 3.61 4.12 -8.76
C PHE A 96 3.35 2.82 -9.51
N TYR A 97 4.42 2.15 -9.94
CA TYR A 97 4.39 0.85 -10.62
C TYR A 97 5.35 -0.12 -9.93
N ILE A 98 5.00 -1.40 -9.94
CA ILE A 98 5.75 -2.49 -9.30
C ILE A 98 6.20 -3.47 -10.39
N GLU A 99 7.51 -3.75 -10.44
CA GLU A 99 8.19 -4.63 -11.41
C GLU A 99 8.99 -5.77 -10.74
#